data_AF-A0A2N6AKH0-F1
#
_entry.id   AF-A0A2N6AKH0-F1
#
_cell.length_a   1.000
_cell.length_b   1.000
_cell.length_c   1.000
_cell.angle_alpha   90.00
_cell.angle_beta   90.00
_cell.angle_gamma   90.00
#
_symmetry.space_group_name_H-M   'P 1'
#
loop_
_entity.id
_entity.type
_entity.pdbx_description
1 polymer ?
#
loop_
_entity_poly.entity_id
_entity_poly.type
_entity_poly.pdbx_seq_one_letter_code
_entity_poly.pdbx_strand_id
1 'polypeptide(L)'
;MIYVQYDLTSQTIIPFHQGVTMKYFLALIGILLCSTSVCSQQMLTARQHYAAVATDVSNNHGENISLVQVVARNVFGTTAIYVEAQTGTAEVWFYLFRSPSDGMLVTGVALDHPTLGTFFGEANSESWPGMLDTTALPNEWIDSDIASAAWKSNGVSNYLATRPTAETLGLLLTYDPDGRVAWVSILTNQIDSLACIIDGVTAELIECGGTSAVFDAVTSPFEFSIDAQYPNPVRIGDPSHIMIRLNEPEIVQVDLVNMLGQQIAQVYAREHQPGTSTVSFSTAALSSPGIYIARITSGSQVLNRRIVVMN
;
A
#
# COMPACT_ATOMS: atom_id res chain seq x y z
N MET A 1 -8.60 0.97 11.91
CA MET A 1 -7.24 1.19 11.39
C MET A 1 -6.79 -0.11 10.76
N ILE A 2 -6.49 -0.14 9.47
CA ILE A 2 -5.99 -1.34 8.76
C ILE A 2 -4.52 -1.04 8.48
N TYR A 3 -3.61 -1.70 9.19
CA TYR A 3 -2.19 -1.67 8.84
C TYR A 3 -1.98 -2.59 7.62
N VAL A 4 -1.24 -2.10 6.64
CA VAL A 4 -0.90 -2.85 5.42
C VAL A 4 0.62 -2.91 5.34
N GLN A 5 1.20 -4.02 5.79
CA GLN A 5 2.57 -4.37 5.42
C GLN A 5 2.51 -4.98 4.02
N TYR A 6 3.33 -4.45 3.10
CA TYR A 6 3.42 -4.94 1.73
C TYR A 6 4.53 -5.98 1.69
N ASP A 7 4.15 -7.25 1.60
CA ASP A 7 5.10 -8.33 1.36
C ASP A 7 5.39 -8.39 -0.15
N LEU A 8 6.57 -7.91 -0.51
CA LEU A 8 7.03 -7.85 -1.89
C LEU A 8 7.31 -9.26 -2.48
N THR A 9 7.51 -10.28 -1.65
CA THR A 9 7.72 -11.66 -2.10
C THR A 9 6.41 -12.40 -2.40
N SER A 10 5.34 -12.12 -1.65
CA SER A 10 4.03 -12.77 -1.85
C SER A 10 3.02 -11.93 -2.63
N GLN A 11 3.26 -10.62 -2.81
CA GLN A 11 2.29 -9.67 -3.36
C GLN A 11 0.92 -9.72 -2.64
N THR A 12 0.88 -10.19 -1.38
CA THR A 12 -0.35 -10.28 -0.59
C THR A 12 -0.41 -9.21 0.49
N ILE A 13 -1.62 -8.68 0.70
CA ILE A 13 -1.94 -7.81 1.83
C ILE A 13 -2.35 -8.71 2.98
N ILE A 14 -1.72 -8.58 4.14
CA ILE A 14 -2.16 -9.22 5.38
C ILE A 14 -3.10 -8.23 6.11
N PRO A 15 -4.43 -8.42 6.08
CA PRO A 15 -5.34 -7.53 6.78
C PRO A 15 -5.27 -7.76 8.30
N PHE A 16 -5.16 -6.68 9.07
CA PHE A 16 -5.22 -6.72 10.53
C PHE A 16 -6.67 -6.80 11.04
N HIS A 17 -6.91 -7.72 11.99
CA HIS A 17 -8.18 -7.82 12.70
C HIS A 17 -8.29 -6.72 13.78
N GLN A 18 -9.41 -5.99 13.77
CA GLN A 18 -9.67 -4.90 14.71
C GLN A 18 -9.92 -5.40 16.13
N GLY A 19 -9.10 -4.91 17.06
CA GLY A 19 -9.30 -5.06 18.49
C GLY A 19 -8.39 -4.10 19.27
N VAL A 20 -8.40 -2.80 18.95
CA VAL A 20 -7.54 -1.82 19.65
C VAL A 20 -8.37 -0.64 20.16
N THR A 21 -8.29 -0.44 21.48
CA THR A 21 -8.77 0.78 22.16
C THR A 21 -7.69 1.84 22.07
N MET A 22 -7.85 2.76 21.12
CA MET A 22 -7.00 3.95 20.94
C MET A 22 -7.16 4.88 22.14
N LYS A 23 -6.33 4.69 23.17
CA LYS A 23 -6.29 5.57 24.35
C LYS A 23 -5.62 6.89 23.92
N TYR A 24 -6.40 7.97 23.85
CA TYR A 24 -5.95 9.38 23.79
C TYR A 24 -5.61 10.03 22.43
N PHE A 25 -6.38 9.80 21.36
CA PHE A 25 -6.20 10.62 20.14
C PHE A 25 -7.47 11.17 19.48
N LEU A 26 -8.66 10.95 20.07
CA LEU A 26 -9.95 11.26 19.41
C LEU A 26 -10.70 12.46 19.98
N ALA A 27 -10.06 13.36 20.71
CA ALA A 27 -10.74 14.48 21.36
C ALA A 27 -10.11 15.83 21.03
N LEU A 28 -10.20 16.28 19.77
CA LEU A 28 -10.34 17.70 19.38
C LEU A 28 -10.26 17.87 17.86
N ILE A 29 -11.40 17.77 17.16
CA ILE A 29 -11.56 18.40 15.83
C ILE A 29 -12.90 19.14 15.85
N GLY A 30 -12.87 20.33 16.44
CA GLY A 30 -13.93 21.33 16.34
C GLY A 30 -13.60 22.29 15.21
N ILE A 31 -14.50 22.33 14.23
CA ILE A 31 -14.48 23.11 12.98
C ILE A 31 -13.94 24.53 13.18
N LEU A 32 -12.87 24.89 12.44
CA LEU A 32 -12.52 26.28 12.18
C LEU A 32 -12.38 26.49 10.65
N LEU A 33 -13.39 27.15 10.08
CA LEU A 33 -13.32 27.76 8.75
C LEU A 33 -12.40 28.98 8.83
N CYS A 34 -11.13 28.82 8.46
CA CYS A 34 -10.18 29.93 8.39
C CYS A 34 -9.66 30.10 6.96
N SER A 35 -10.02 31.27 6.41
CA SER A 35 -9.45 32.05 5.30
C SER A 35 -8.25 31.47 4.53
N THR A 36 -8.34 31.55 3.20
CA THR A 36 -7.40 31.13 2.13
C THR A 36 -6.04 31.82 2.11
N SER A 37 -5.47 32.13 3.27
CA SER A 37 -4.04 32.42 3.37
C SER A 37 -3.33 31.10 3.08
N VAL A 38 -2.64 31.03 1.94
CA VAL A 38 -1.69 29.96 1.63
C VAL A 38 -0.54 30.07 2.64
N CYS A 39 -0.78 29.62 3.87
CA CYS A 39 0.31 29.31 4.77
C CYS A 39 1.10 28.21 4.08
N SER A 40 2.37 28.48 3.79
CA SER A 40 3.31 27.46 3.34
C SER A 40 3.21 26.30 4.32
N GLN A 41 2.60 25.19 3.88
CA GLN A 41 2.41 24.02 4.70
C GLN A 41 3.79 23.43 4.97
N GLN A 42 4.13 23.27 6.24
CA GLN A 42 5.42 22.72 6.63
C GLN A 42 5.41 21.23 6.28
N MET A 43 6.35 20.82 5.44
CA MET A 43 6.46 19.44 4.96
C MET A 43 7.80 18.88 5.45
N LEU A 44 7.78 17.65 5.95
CA LEU A 44 8.90 17.00 6.60
C LEU A 44 9.58 16.00 5.67
N THR A 45 10.90 15.87 5.75
CA THR A 45 11.59 14.67 5.25
C THR A 45 11.49 13.53 6.26
N ALA A 46 11.72 12.30 5.81
CA ALA A 46 11.60 11.10 6.64
C ALA A 46 12.60 11.05 7.80
N ARG A 47 13.78 11.69 7.73
CA ARG A 47 14.72 11.75 8.86
C ARG A 47 14.53 12.94 9.78
N GLN A 48 13.85 14.00 9.35
CA GLN A 48 13.83 15.29 10.05
C GLN A 48 13.48 15.17 11.54
N HIS A 49 12.54 14.27 11.89
CA HIS A 49 12.13 14.02 13.28
C HIS A 49 12.24 12.56 13.72
N TYR A 50 12.85 11.70 12.89
CA TYR A 50 13.02 10.27 13.19
C TYR A 50 13.68 10.03 14.55
N ALA A 51 14.76 10.75 14.86
CA ALA A 51 15.50 10.57 16.12
C ALA A 51 14.64 10.87 17.36
N ALA A 52 13.76 11.88 17.28
CA ALA A 52 12.85 12.22 18.37
C ALA A 52 11.81 11.12 18.58
N VAL A 53 11.23 10.61 17.49
CA VAL A 53 10.25 9.51 17.52
C VAL A 53 10.89 8.23 18.06
N ALA A 54 12.07 7.86 17.56
CA ALA A 54 12.80 6.67 18.03
C ALA A 54 13.15 6.77 19.52
N THR A 55 13.54 7.95 20.00
CA THR A 55 13.80 8.20 21.43
C THR A 55 12.54 7.96 22.26
N ASP A 56 11.40 8.54 21.86
CA ASP A 56 10.13 8.36 22.57
C ASP A 56 9.70 6.88 22.63
N VAL A 57 9.74 6.19 21.48
CA VAL A 57 9.43 4.76 21.39
C VAL A 57 10.37 3.92 22.26
N SER A 58 11.67 4.23 22.29
CA SER A 58 12.64 3.51 23.12
C SER A 58 12.43 3.73 24.63
N ASN A 59 11.95 4.91 25.02
CA ASN A 59 11.62 5.18 26.43
C ASN A 59 10.42 4.36 26.90
N ASN A 60 9.44 4.10 26.02
CA ASN A 60 8.23 3.36 26.35
C ASN A 60 8.40 1.83 26.25
N HIS A 61 9.24 1.37 25.31
CA HIS A 61 9.36 -0.05 24.95
C HIS A 61 10.77 -0.66 25.20
N GLY A 62 11.69 0.12 25.76
CA GLY A 62 13.07 -0.29 26.04
C GLY A 62 14.05 0.08 24.91
N GLU A 63 15.34 0.06 25.23
CA GLU A 63 16.40 0.61 24.36
C GLU A 63 16.62 -0.18 23.06
N ASN A 64 16.21 -1.45 23.00
CA ASN A 64 16.49 -2.35 21.89
C ASN A 64 15.40 -2.33 20.80
N ILE A 65 14.96 -1.15 20.35
CA ILE A 65 14.00 -1.06 19.25
C ILE A 65 14.67 -1.22 17.89
N SER A 66 13.96 -1.77 16.92
CA SER A 66 14.43 -1.94 15.54
C SER A 66 13.43 -1.32 14.57
N LEU A 67 13.86 -0.36 13.76
CA LEU A 67 13.03 0.20 12.70
C LEU A 67 12.83 -0.86 11.60
N VAL A 68 11.59 -1.09 11.18
CA VAL A 68 11.21 -2.10 10.18
C VAL A 68 10.71 -1.42 8.90
N GLN A 69 10.04 -0.28 9.03
CA GLN A 69 9.42 0.39 7.89
C GLN A 69 9.28 1.90 8.14
N VAL A 70 9.38 2.70 7.07
CA VAL A 70 9.03 4.13 7.09
C VAL A 70 8.01 4.40 5.99
N VAL A 71 6.92 5.10 6.30
CA VAL A 71 5.85 5.33 5.33
C VAL A 71 5.19 6.70 5.48
N ALA A 72 4.88 7.32 4.34
CA ALA A 72 3.97 8.45 4.22
C ALA A 72 2.90 8.12 3.17
N ARG A 73 1.63 8.43 3.44
CA ARG A 73 0.51 8.19 2.51
C ARG A 73 -0.40 9.40 2.44
N ASN A 74 -1.06 9.59 1.30
CA ASN A 74 -1.94 10.73 1.07
C ASN A 74 -3.30 10.65 1.80
N VAL A 75 -3.59 9.53 2.48
CA VAL A 75 -4.83 9.33 3.23
C VAL A 75 -4.55 8.69 4.58
N PHE A 76 -5.09 9.30 5.64
CA PHE A 76 -5.15 8.73 6.98
C PHE A 76 -6.59 8.73 7.49
N GLY A 77 -7.24 7.57 7.45
CA GLY A 77 -8.66 7.46 7.72
C GLY A 77 -9.47 8.26 6.70
N THR A 78 -10.12 9.33 7.15
CA THR A 78 -10.87 10.27 6.29
C THR A 78 -10.13 11.59 6.06
N THR A 79 -8.93 11.74 6.63
CA THR A 79 -8.16 12.99 6.54
C THR A 79 -7.15 12.86 5.42
N ALA A 80 -7.22 13.78 4.45
CA ALA A 80 -6.20 13.94 3.44
C ALA A 80 -4.91 14.44 4.11
N ILE A 81 -3.80 13.80 3.78
CA ILE A 81 -2.46 14.20 4.19
C ILE A 81 -1.69 14.50 2.91
N TYR A 82 -0.91 15.56 2.88
CA TYR A 82 -0.13 15.86 1.69
C TYR A 82 1.20 15.10 1.71
N VAL A 83 1.52 14.51 0.57
CA VAL A 83 2.77 13.80 0.28
C VAL A 83 3.22 14.25 -1.11
N GLU A 84 4.50 14.61 -1.24
CA GLU A 84 5.05 15.14 -2.49
C GLU A 84 6.32 14.36 -2.89
N ALA A 85 6.19 13.51 -3.91
CA ALA A 85 7.30 12.74 -4.42
C ALA A 85 8.40 13.61 -5.06
N GLN A 86 8.09 14.81 -5.55
CA GLN A 86 9.10 15.71 -6.14
C GLN A 86 10.05 16.35 -5.12
N THR A 87 9.64 16.43 -3.86
CA THR A 87 10.47 16.93 -2.77
C THR A 87 10.83 15.83 -1.78
N GLY A 88 10.16 14.68 -1.85
CA GLY A 88 10.33 13.60 -0.88
C GLY A 88 9.82 14.01 0.49
N THR A 89 8.82 14.87 0.54
CA THR A 89 8.31 15.42 1.81
C THR A 89 6.86 15.02 2.04
N ALA A 90 6.48 14.97 3.31
CA ALA A 90 5.12 14.67 3.74
C ALA A 90 4.78 15.45 5.01
N GLU A 91 3.50 15.68 5.26
CA GLU A 91 3.01 16.21 6.54
C GLU A 91 3.19 15.25 7.70
N VAL A 92 3.08 13.94 7.40
CA VAL A 92 3.13 12.88 8.39
C VAL A 92 3.99 11.74 7.89
N TRP A 93 4.93 11.34 8.75
CA TRP A 93 5.70 10.11 8.59
C TRP A 93 5.33 9.14 9.71
N PHE A 94 5.10 7.89 9.32
CA PHE A 94 4.91 6.77 10.23
C PHE A 94 6.17 5.90 10.20
N TYR A 95 6.58 5.45 11.38
CA TYR A 95 7.74 4.61 11.59
C TYR A 95 7.27 3.36 12.31
N LEU A 96 7.50 2.20 11.71
CA LEU A 96 7.15 0.94 12.33
C LEU A 96 8.39 0.37 13.02
N PHE A 97 8.31 0.18 14.33
CA PHE A 97 9.37 -0.39 15.15
C PHE A 97 8.96 -1.76 15.69
N ARG A 98 9.95 -2.64 15.80
CA ARG A 98 9.88 -3.82 16.65
C ARG A 98 10.51 -3.51 18.00
N SER A 99 9.83 -3.88 19.07
CA SER A 99 10.43 -3.97 20.40
C SER A 99 10.54 -5.44 20.86
N PRO A 100 11.75 -6.02 20.89
CA PRO A 100 11.98 -7.34 21.45
C PRO A 100 11.78 -7.41 22.97
N SER A 101 11.90 -6.28 23.68
CA SER A 101 11.84 -6.23 25.15
C SER A 101 10.47 -6.64 25.69
N ASP A 102 9.41 -6.26 24.98
CA ASP A 102 8.03 -6.50 25.36
C ASP A 102 7.20 -7.20 24.26
N GLY A 103 7.83 -7.51 23.13
CA GLY A 103 7.19 -8.24 22.02
C GLY A 103 6.13 -7.40 21.29
N MET A 104 6.31 -6.08 21.26
CA MET A 104 5.37 -5.16 20.64
C MET A 104 5.84 -4.71 19.25
N LEU A 105 4.86 -4.53 18.37
CA LEU A 105 4.98 -3.73 17.15
C LEU A 105 4.50 -2.31 17.48
N VAL A 106 5.34 -1.31 17.24
CA VAL A 106 5.11 0.06 17.68
C VAL A 106 5.09 0.99 16.48
N THR A 107 4.04 1.79 16.35
CA THR A 107 3.91 2.83 15.34
C THR A 107 4.29 4.17 15.95
N GLY A 108 5.47 4.67 15.58
CA GLY A 108 5.87 6.05 15.83
C GLY A 108 5.34 6.98 14.74
N VAL A 109 5.10 8.23 15.08
CA VAL A 109 4.61 9.28 14.17
C VAL A 109 5.43 10.54 14.32
N ALA A 110 5.79 11.13 13.18
CA ALA A 110 6.19 12.52 13.10
C ALA A 110 5.17 13.30 12.27
N LEU A 111 4.49 14.25 12.90
CA LEU A 111 3.46 15.11 12.34
C LEU A 111 3.85 16.55 12.65
N ASP A 112 3.84 17.41 11.64
CA ASP A 112 3.99 18.86 11.81
C ASP A 112 3.02 19.58 10.88
N HIS A 113 1.81 19.84 11.37
CA HIS A 113 0.72 20.32 10.55
C HIS A 113 0.10 21.59 11.15
N PRO A 114 -0.19 22.63 10.35
CA PRO A 114 -0.70 23.92 10.86
C PRO A 114 -1.94 23.80 11.75
N THR A 115 -2.86 22.90 11.40
CA THR A 115 -4.11 22.66 12.15
C THR A 115 -4.00 21.60 13.24
N LEU A 116 -3.23 20.53 13.04
CA LEU A 116 -3.16 19.41 14.00
C LEU A 116 -2.06 19.62 15.05
N GLY A 117 -1.22 20.63 14.84
CA GLY A 117 -0.05 20.91 15.66
C GLY A 117 1.12 20.00 15.30
N THR A 118 2.08 19.97 16.21
CA THR A 118 3.31 19.21 16.08
C THR A 118 3.27 18.03 17.06
N PHE A 119 3.51 16.82 16.56
CA PHE A 119 3.55 15.59 17.36
C PHE A 119 4.69 14.69 16.89
N PHE A 120 5.58 14.32 17.80
CA PHE A 120 6.68 13.38 17.56
C PHE A 120 6.68 12.35 18.69
N GLY A 121 6.28 11.12 18.41
CA GLY A 121 6.23 10.07 19.42
C GLY A 121 5.45 8.83 19.00
N GLU A 122 5.19 7.96 19.96
CA GLU A 122 4.37 6.76 19.77
C GLU A 122 2.89 7.14 19.53
N ALA A 123 2.32 6.62 18.45
CA ALA A 123 0.89 6.75 18.16
C ALA A 123 0.09 5.49 18.53
N ASN A 124 0.70 4.32 18.43
CA ASN A 124 0.07 3.04 18.75
C ASN A 124 1.11 1.96 19.03
N SER A 125 0.75 0.99 19.86
CA SER A 125 1.50 -0.26 20.01
C SER A 125 0.54 -1.44 20.06
N GLU A 126 0.91 -2.55 19.45
CA GLU A 126 0.13 -3.78 19.44
C GLU A 126 1.02 -5.01 19.56
N SER A 127 0.44 -6.13 19.99
CA SER A 127 1.18 -7.38 20.09
C SER A 127 1.66 -7.82 18.71
N TRP A 128 2.90 -8.29 18.68
CA TRP A 128 3.55 -8.74 17.48
C TRP A 128 2.78 -9.84 16.72
N PRO A 129 2.40 -9.63 15.45
CA PRO A 129 1.92 -10.72 14.61
C PRO A 129 3.14 -11.52 14.17
N GLY A 130 3.29 -12.75 14.69
CA GLY A 130 4.44 -13.63 14.40
C GLY A 130 4.71 -13.94 12.92
N MET A 131 3.85 -13.48 11.99
CA MET A 131 3.97 -13.66 10.55
C MET A 131 4.66 -12.50 9.82
N LEU A 132 4.89 -11.35 10.47
CA LEU A 132 5.51 -10.21 9.80
C LEU A 132 7.04 -10.40 9.69
N ASP A 133 7.58 -10.17 8.49
CA ASP A 133 9.02 -9.96 8.33
C ASP A 133 9.38 -8.64 8.98
N THR A 134 10.34 -8.73 9.88
CA THR A 134 10.75 -7.64 10.75
C THR A 134 12.25 -7.55 10.89
N THR A 135 12.90 -7.98 9.82
CA THR A 135 14.27 -7.60 9.54
C THR A 135 14.39 -6.09 9.73
N ALA A 136 15.31 -5.70 10.62
CA ALA A 136 15.55 -4.30 10.91
C ALA A 136 16.10 -3.60 9.66
N LEU A 137 15.61 -2.41 9.33
CA LEU A 137 16.27 -1.53 8.38
C LEU A 137 17.67 -1.17 8.91
N PRO A 138 18.70 -1.09 8.05
CA PRO A 138 20.04 -0.67 8.43
C PRO A 138 20.03 0.78 8.89
N ASN A 139 21.07 1.28 9.54
CA ASN A 139 21.10 2.69 9.99
C ASN A 139 21.49 3.65 8.86
N GLU A 140 22.01 3.13 7.74
CA GLU A 140 22.61 3.86 6.65
C GLU A 140 21.61 4.26 5.54
N TRP A 141 20.30 4.11 5.74
CA TRP A 141 19.33 4.48 4.72
C TRP A 141 19.34 6.00 4.41
N ILE A 142 19.22 6.37 3.14
CA ILE A 142 19.15 7.76 2.69
C ILE A 142 17.80 8.40 3.05
N ASP A 143 17.78 9.69 3.33
CA ASP A 143 16.53 10.41 3.58
C ASP A 143 15.65 10.52 2.31
N SER A 144 14.37 10.82 2.50
CA SER A 144 13.36 10.82 1.43
C SER A 144 13.56 11.93 0.40
N ASP A 145 14.24 13.03 0.74
CA ASP A 145 14.61 14.10 -0.20
C ASP A 145 15.71 13.66 -1.18
N ILE A 146 16.70 12.91 -0.69
CA ILE A 146 17.71 12.25 -1.53
C ILE A 146 17.03 11.24 -2.45
N ALA A 147 16.12 10.43 -1.90
CA ALA A 147 15.34 9.49 -2.69
C ALA A 147 14.52 10.18 -3.80
N SER A 148 13.91 11.32 -3.45
CA SER A 148 13.17 12.15 -4.40
C SER A 148 14.03 12.68 -5.55
N ALA A 149 15.27 13.08 -5.28
CA ALA A 149 16.19 13.48 -6.34
C ALA A 149 16.38 12.37 -7.38
N ALA A 150 16.51 11.11 -6.94
CA ALA A 150 16.60 9.96 -7.82
C ALA A 150 15.29 9.65 -8.55
N TRP A 151 14.13 9.74 -7.89
CA TRP A 151 12.84 9.51 -8.57
C TRP A 151 12.57 10.54 -9.68
N LYS A 152 12.89 11.81 -9.43
CA LYS A 152 12.74 12.90 -10.41
C LYS A 152 13.55 12.63 -11.68
N SER A 153 14.80 12.22 -11.55
CA SER A 153 15.68 11.94 -12.69
C SER A 153 15.27 10.70 -13.48
N ASN A 154 14.46 9.81 -12.88
CA ASN A 154 14.13 8.51 -13.46
C ASN A 154 12.68 8.33 -13.93
N GLY A 155 11.85 9.38 -13.89
CA GLY A 155 10.54 9.33 -14.55
C GLY A 155 9.44 10.13 -13.89
N VAL A 156 9.56 10.41 -12.58
CA VAL A 156 8.51 11.12 -11.83
C VAL A 156 8.23 12.50 -12.41
N SER A 157 9.26 13.28 -12.74
CA SER A 157 9.06 14.61 -13.33
C SER A 157 8.35 14.55 -14.68
N ASN A 158 8.68 13.58 -15.53
CA ASN A 158 8.02 13.41 -16.83
C ASN A 158 6.57 12.94 -16.67
N TYR A 159 6.31 12.03 -15.73
CA TYR A 159 4.98 11.54 -15.43
C TYR A 159 4.05 12.66 -14.97
N LEU A 160 4.50 13.47 -14.00
CA LEU A 160 3.74 14.62 -13.50
C LEU A 160 3.55 15.71 -14.57
N ALA A 161 4.56 15.95 -15.41
CA ALA A 161 4.45 16.91 -16.51
C ALA A 161 3.40 16.50 -17.57
N THR A 162 3.24 15.19 -17.80
CA THR A 162 2.30 14.64 -18.78
C THR A 162 0.92 14.34 -18.19
N ARG A 163 0.78 14.32 -16.86
CA ARG A 163 -0.46 14.04 -16.13
C ARG A 163 -0.67 15.09 -15.04
N PRO A 164 -1.24 16.26 -15.38
CA PRO A 164 -1.42 17.36 -14.42
C PRO A 164 -2.32 17.02 -13.22
N THR A 165 -3.15 15.98 -13.33
CA THR A 165 -4.00 15.46 -12.25
C THR A 165 -3.32 14.37 -11.42
N ALA A 166 -2.07 14.04 -11.72
CA ALA A 166 -1.35 13.03 -10.97
C ALA A 166 -1.00 13.53 -9.56
N GLU A 167 -1.18 12.65 -8.59
CA GLU A 167 -0.84 12.87 -7.18
C GLU A 167 0.07 11.76 -6.66
N THR A 168 0.79 12.03 -5.57
CA THR A 168 1.58 11.02 -4.86
C THR A 168 0.68 10.25 -3.91
N LEU A 169 0.56 8.94 -4.07
CA LEU A 169 -0.21 8.09 -3.15
C LEU A 169 0.58 7.78 -1.87
N GLY A 170 1.88 7.60 -2.00
CA GLY A 170 2.73 7.34 -0.86
C GLY A 170 4.19 7.16 -1.19
N LEU A 171 4.99 7.30 -0.14
CA LEU A 171 6.43 7.07 -0.10
C LEU A 171 6.69 5.99 0.94
N LEU A 172 7.48 4.99 0.60
CA LEU A 172 7.72 3.83 1.45
C LEU A 172 9.21 3.44 1.46
N LEU A 173 9.78 3.25 2.64
CA LEU A 173 11.08 2.59 2.83
C LEU A 173 10.84 1.21 3.44
N THR A 174 11.26 0.17 2.74
CA THR A 174 11.08 -1.23 3.17
C THR A 174 12.13 -2.14 2.53
N TYR A 175 12.07 -3.44 2.80
CA TYR A 175 12.88 -4.44 2.09
C TYR A 175 12.17 -4.86 0.81
N ASP A 176 12.90 -4.91 -0.31
CA ASP A 176 12.45 -5.47 -1.57
C ASP A 176 12.45 -7.01 -1.56
N PRO A 177 11.92 -7.69 -2.60
CA PRO A 177 11.89 -9.16 -2.62
C PRO A 177 13.28 -9.81 -2.56
N ASP A 178 14.32 -9.08 -2.95
CA ASP A 178 15.71 -9.53 -2.96
C ASP A 178 16.42 -9.23 -1.62
N GLY A 179 15.70 -8.66 -0.64
CA GLY A 179 16.24 -8.31 0.67
C GLY A 179 17.10 -7.04 0.67
N ARG A 180 16.96 -6.18 -0.36
CA ARG A 180 17.57 -4.84 -0.39
C ARG A 180 16.63 -3.84 0.25
N VAL A 181 17.21 -2.86 0.93
CA VAL A 181 16.42 -1.72 1.44
C VAL A 181 16.09 -0.84 0.24
N ALA A 182 14.83 -0.50 0.08
CA ALA A 182 14.34 0.21 -1.08
C ALA A 182 13.36 1.30 -0.72
N TRP A 183 13.54 2.45 -1.38
CA TRP A 183 12.62 3.57 -1.38
C TRP A 183 11.66 3.43 -2.56
N VAL A 184 10.37 3.47 -2.30
CA VAL A 184 9.31 3.36 -3.31
C VAL A 184 8.48 4.63 -3.31
N SER A 185 8.38 5.30 -4.46
CA SER A 185 7.40 6.36 -4.71
C SER A 185 6.28 5.83 -5.59
N ILE A 186 5.05 6.16 -5.22
CA ILE A 186 3.85 5.77 -5.97
C ILE A 186 3.08 7.02 -6.36
N LEU A 187 2.80 7.16 -7.66
CA LEU A 187 1.98 8.23 -8.20
C LEU A 187 0.84 7.67 -9.05
N THR A 188 -0.31 8.35 -9.07
CA THR A 188 -1.46 7.98 -9.91
C THR A 188 -2.17 9.22 -10.42
N ASN A 189 -2.79 9.15 -11.58
CA ASN A 189 -3.77 10.13 -12.06
C ASN A 189 -5.20 9.55 -12.14
N GLN A 190 -5.44 8.41 -11.48
CA GLN A 190 -6.66 7.58 -11.53
C GLN A 190 -6.86 6.76 -12.81
N ILE A 191 -6.09 7.01 -13.88
CA ILE A 191 -6.14 6.24 -15.13
C ILE A 191 -4.97 5.25 -15.18
N ASP A 192 -3.78 5.73 -14.83
CA ASP A 192 -2.58 4.93 -14.71
C ASP A 192 -1.75 5.38 -13.50
N SER A 193 -0.68 4.65 -13.26
CA SER A 193 0.19 4.84 -12.12
C SER A 193 1.65 4.64 -12.50
N LEU A 194 2.51 5.34 -11.77
CA LEU A 194 3.96 5.19 -11.83
C LEU A 194 4.46 4.73 -10.46
N ALA A 195 5.22 3.65 -10.44
CA ALA A 195 5.99 3.24 -9.29
C ALA A 195 7.48 3.36 -9.62
N CYS A 196 8.25 3.99 -8.74
CA CYS A 196 9.71 4.08 -8.86
C CYS A 196 10.35 3.60 -7.57
N ILE A 197 11.22 2.62 -7.73
CA ILE A 197 11.95 1.90 -6.71
C ILE A 197 13.42 2.26 -6.88
N ILE A 198 14.04 2.72 -5.80
CA ILE A 198 15.47 3.00 -5.76
C ILE A 198 16.07 2.28 -4.55
N ASP A 199 17.37 2.02 -4.59
CA ASP A 199 18.10 1.52 -3.45
C ASP A 199 18.08 2.56 -2.32
N GLY A 200 17.65 2.12 -1.15
CA GLY A 200 17.46 2.94 0.02
C GLY A 200 18.76 3.33 0.73
N VAL A 201 19.93 2.88 0.26
CA VAL A 201 21.26 3.24 0.78
C VAL A 201 22.07 4.00 -0.28
N THR A 202 22.00 3.62 -1.55
CA THR A 202 22.82 4.21 -2.62
C THR A 202 22.08 5.23 -3.50
N ALA A 203 20.75 5.29 -3.39
CA ALA A 203 19.88 6.05 -4.29
C ALA A 203 19.91 5.60 -5.76
N GLU A 204 20.52 4.45 -6.06
CA GLU A 204 20.56 3.90 -7.41
C GLU A 204 19.16 3.45 -7.84
N LEU A 205 18.81 3.69 -9.11
CA LEU A 205 17.55 3.23 -9.65
C LEU A 205 17.53 1.69 -9.69
N ILE A 206 16.49 1.11 -9.09
CA ILE A 206 16.19 -0.32 -9.24
C ILE A 206 15.19 -0.51 -10.37
N GLU A 207 14.05 0.17 -10.31
CA GLU A 207 12.98 0.07 -11.31
C GLU A 207 12.14 1.35 -11.30
N CYS A 208 11.70 1.84 -12.45
CA CYS A 208 10.71 2.93 -12.51
C CYS A 208 9.89 2.78 -13.79
N GLY A 209 8.61 2.52 -13.63
CA GLY A 209 7.77 2.08 -14.74
C GLY A 209 6.29 2.30 -14.49
N GLY A 210 5.58 2.58 -15.59
CA GLY A 210 4.12 2.67 -15.57
C GLY A 210 3.52 1.30 -15.27
N THR A 211 2.75 1.20 -14.19
CA THR A 211 2.00 -0.02 -13.88
C THR A 211 0.63 0.09 -14.54
N SER A 212 0.50 -0.37 -15.80
CA SER A 212 -0.79 -0.34 -16.50
C SER A 212 -1.89 -1.21 -15.85
N ALA A 213 -1.56 -2.02 -14.84
CA ALA A 213 -2.51 -2.73 -14.00
C ALA A 213 -1.81 -3.41 -12.81
N VAL A 214 -1.40 -2.65 -11.77
CA VAL A 214 -1.07 -3.25 -10.45
C VAL A 214 -1.35 -2.26 -9.32
N PHE A 215 -2.61 -1.85 -9.15
CA PHE A 215 -3.08 -1.13 -7.95
C PHE A 215 -4.45 -1.64 -7.50
N ASP A 216 -4.50 -2.90 -7.06
CA ASP A 216 -5.66 -3.47 -6.36
C ASP A 216 -5.60 -3.22 -4.84
N ALA A 217 -4.68 -2.36 -4.37
CA ALA A 217 -4.31 -2.32 -2.95
C ALA A 217 -4.27 -0.94 -2.28
N VAL A 218 -4.31 0.18 -3.00
CA VAL A 218 -4.05 1.51 -2.38
C VAL A 218 -5.03 2.64 -2.76
N THR A 219 -6.01 2.44 -3.64
CA THR A 219 -6.94 3.53 -3.98
C THR A 219 -8.38 3.08 -4.14
N SER A 220 -9.22 3.49 -3.18
CA SER A 220 -10.62 3.89 -3.32
C SER A 220 -11.51 3.23 -2.24
N PRO A 221 -12.28 4.01 -1.47
CA PRO A 221 -13.39 3.46 -0.71
C PRO A 221 -14.49 3.01 -1.69
N PHE A 222 -14.51 1.70 -1.95
CA PHE A 222 -15.69 0.89 -2.29
C PHE A 222 -16.50 1.25 -3.54
N GLU A 223 -16.17 0.62 -4.67
CA GLU A 223 -17.19 0.22 -5.64
C GLU A 223 -17.10 -1.27 -5.98
N PHE A 224 -15.93 -1.76 -6.42
CA PHE A 224 -15.70 -3.18 -6.60
C PHE A 224 -14.23 -3.54 -6.33
N SER A 225 -13.99 -4.58 -5.53
CA SER A 225 -12.64 -5.08 -5.21
C SER A 225 -12.64 -6.60 -5.11
N ILE A 226 -11.47 -7.20 -5.33
CA ILE A 226 -11.29 -8.65 -5.26
C ILE A 226 -10.11 -9.01 -4.36
N ASP A 227 -10.29 -9.98 -3.49
CA ASP A 227 -9.20 -10.50 -2.65
C ASP A 227 -8.42 -11.61 -3.36
N ALA A 228 -7.53 -12.28 -2.61
CA ALA A 228 -6.75 -13.39 -3.10
C ALA A 228 -7.62 -14.54 -3.64
N GLN A 229 -7.11 -15.16 -4.70
CA GLN A 229 -7.65 -16.37 -5.28
C GLN A 229 -7.16 -17.61 -4.53
N TYR A 230 -8.04 -18.58 -4.28
CA TYR A 230 -7.66 -19.87 -3.74
C TYR A 230 -8.43 -21.03 -4.41
N PRO A 231 -7.75 -22.15 -4.74
CA PRO A 231 -6.31 -22.36 -4.68
C PRO A 231 -5.57 -21.61 -5.79
N ASN A 232 -4.32 -21.22 -5.53
CA ASN A 232 -3.36 -20.75 -6.53
C ASN A 232 -1.96 -21.21 -6.10
N PRO A 233 -1.29 -22.15 -6.81
CA PRO A 233 -1.72 -22.78 -8.08
C PRO A 233 -2.99 -23.62 -7.97
N VAL A 234 -3.80 -23.65 -9.02
CA VAL A 234 -5.03 -24.46 -9.16
C VAL A 234 -4.80 -25.64 -10.09
N ARG A 235 -5.42 -26.78 -9.80
CA ARG A 235 -5.36 -27.95 -10.70
C ARG A 235 -6.38 -27.82 -11.82
N ILE A 236 -6.02 -28.30 -13.01
CA ILE A 236 -6.93 -28.37 -14.15
C ILE A 236 -8.19 -29.15 -13.78
N GLY A 237 -9.35 -28.54 -13.97
CA GLY A 237 -10.65 -29.14 -13.68
C GLY A 237 -11.17 -28.85 -12.27
N ASP A 238 -10.29 -28.46 -11.35
CA ASP A 238 -10.69 -28.11 -9.99
C ASP A 238 -11.31 -26.70 -9.93
N PRO A 239 -12.20 -26.45 -8.94
CA PRO A 239 -12.75 -25.14 -8.71
C PRO A 239 -11.70 -24.18 -8.14
N SER A 240 -11.82 -22.92 -8.52
CA SER A 240 -11.11 -21.80 -7.94
C SER A 240 -12.10 -20.80 -7.35
N HIS A 241 -11.69 -20.17 -6.26
CA HIS A 241 -12.50 -19.23 -5.50
C HIS A 241 -11.86 -17.84 -5.49
N ILE A 242 -12.66 -16.81 -5.71
CA ILE A 242 -12.26 -15.41 -5.57
C ILE A 242 -13.30 -14.73 -4.67
N MET A 243 -12.84 -14.06 -3.63
CA MET A 243 -13.71 -13.23 -2.81
C MET A 243 -13.83 -11.85 -3.45
N ILE A 244 -15.07 -11.41 -3.62
CA ILE A 244 -15.42 -10.12 -4.22
C ILE A 244 -16.12 -9.25 -3.18
N ARG A 245 -15.95 -7.94 -3.27
CA ARG A 245 -16.74 -6.96 -2.51
C ARG A 245 -17.40 -5.99 -3.46
N LEU A 246 -18.71 -5.80 -3.30
CA LEU A 246 -19.55 -4.89 -4.06
C LEU A 246 -20.20 -3.88 -3.12
N ASN A 247 -20.41 -2.65 -3.57
CA ASN A 247 -21.18 -1.64 -2.84
C ASN A 247 -22.65 -1.55 -3.32
N GLU A 248 -22.93 -1.96 -4.55
CA GLU A 248 -24.26 -2.01 -5.15
C GLU A 248 -24.53 -3.36 -5.84
N PRO A 249 -25.79 -3.70 -6.14
CA PRO A 249 -26.10 -4.94 -6.84
C PRO A 249 -25.58 -4.91 -8.29
N GLU A 250 -24.71 -5.86 -8.65
CA GLU A 250 -24.11 -5.93 -9.98
C GLU A 250 -24.02 -7.37 -10.50
N ILE A 251 -23.94 -7.52 -11.83
CA ILE A 251 -23.61 -8.81 -12.47
C ILE A 251 -22.09 -8.94 -12.50
N VAL A 252 -21.59 -9.97 -11.84
CA VAL A 252 -20.18 -10.34 -11.83
C VAL A 252 -19.96 -11.44 -12.85
N GLN A 253 -19.07 -11.17 -13.81
CA GLN A 253 -18.65 -12.11 -14.85
C GLN A 253 -17.18 -12.47 -14.66
N VAL A 254 -16.83 -13.75 -14.83
CA VAL A 254 -15.44 -14.21 -14.85
C VAL A 254 -15.15 -14.90 -16.18
N ASP A 255 -14.18 -14.36 -16.90
CA ASP A 255 -13.62 -14.91 -18.13
C ASP A 255 -12.20 -15.40 -17.91
N LEU A 256 -11.90 -16.60 -18.40
CA LEU A 256 -10.53 -17.09 -18.49
C LEU A 256 -9.95 -16.63 -19.82
N VAL A 257 -8.83 -15.92 -19.78
CA VAL A 257 -8.12 -15.43 -20.96
C VAL A 257 -6.66 -15.89 -20.95
N ASN A 258 -6.06 -16.06 -22.12
CA ASN A 258 -4.64 -16.39 -22.25
C ASN A 258 -3.76 -15.13 -22.08
N MET A 259 -2.44 -15.31 -22.07
CA MET A 259 -1.46 -14.22 -21.95
C MET A 259 -1.49 -13.22 -23.13
N LEU A 260 -2.12 -13.57 -24.26
CA LEU A 260 -2.35 -12.68 -25.40
C LEU A 260 -3.67 -11.91 -25.27
N GLY A 261 -4.41 -12.09 -24.16
CA GLY A 261 -5.69 -11.45 -23.90
C GLY A 261 -6.89 -12.09 -24.62
N GLN A 262 -6.69 -13.23 -25.29
CA GLN A 262 -7.77 -13.94 -25.99
C GLN A 262 -8.61 -14.72 -24.98
N GLN A 263 -9.93 -14.58 -25.06
CA GLN A 263 -10.87 -15.30 -24.21
C GLN A 263 -10.88 -16.78 -24.57
N ILE A 264 -10.71 -17.62 -23.55
CA ILE A 264 -10.77 -19.08 -23.63
C ILE A 264 -12.19 -19.53 -23.29
N ALA A 265 -12.74 -19.05 -22.16
CA ALA A 265 -14.07 -19.41 -21.71
C ALA A 265 -14.63 -18.38 -20.73
N GLN A 266 -15.96 -18.20 -20.74
CA GLN A 266 -16.69 -17.57 -19.63
C GLN A 266 -17.05 -18.66 -18.62
N VAL A 267 -16.59 -18.52 -17.38
CA VAL A 267 -16.71 -19.56 -16.34
C VAL A 267 -17.64 -19.18 -15.20
N TYR A 268 -18.06 -17.91 -15.15
CA TYR A 268 -19.02 -17.40 -14.17
C TYR A 268 -19.76 -16.17 -14.73
N ALA A 269 -21.05 -16.03 -14.44
CA ALA A 269 -21.84 -14.83 -14.70
C ALA A 269 -23.11 -14.84 -13.84
N ARG A 270 -23.13 -14.10 -12.72
CA ARG A 270 -24.30 -14.02 -11.82
C ARG A 270 -24.42 -12.65 -11.17
N GLU A 271 -25.65 -12.28 -10.85
CA GLU A 271 -25.95 -11.11 -10.02
C GLU A 271 -25.54 -11.36 -8.56
N HIS A 272 -24.92 -10.37 -7.94
CA HIS A 272 -24.56 -10.35 -6.54
C HIS A 272 -25.15 -9.13 -5.85
N GLN A 273 -25.51 -9.29 -4.58
CA GLN A 273 -25.94 -8.20 -3.73
C GLN A 273 -24.71 -7.49 -3.11
N PRO A 274 -24.89 -6.24 -2.62
CA PRO A 274 -23.85 -5.52 -1.90
C PRO A 274 -23.27 -6.34 -0.76
N GLY A 275 -21.98 -6.17 -0.50
CA GLY A 275 -21.23 -6.87 0.53
C GLY A 275 -20.17 -7.82 -0.03
N THR A 276 -19.73 -8.74 0.80
CA THR A 276 -18.67 -9.70 0.45
C THR A 276 -19.28 -11.02 -0.02
N SER A 277 -18.88 -11.51 -1.18
CA SER A 277 -19.33 -12.79 -1.75
C SER A 277 -18.14 -13.62 -2.22
N THR A 278 -18.28 -14.95 -2.23
CA THR A 278 -17.29 -15.84 -2.86
C THR A 278 -17.80 -16.30 -4.22
N VAL A 279 -17.04 -15.98 -5.27
CA VAL A 279 -17.24 -16.47 -6.63
C VAL A 279 -16.45 -17.77 -6.78
N SER A 280 -17.14 -18.84 -7.18
CA SER A 280 -16.54 -20.15 -7.45
C SER A 280 -16.67 -20.45 -8.94
N PHE A 281 -15.56 -20.74 -9.61
CA PHE A 281 -15.53 -21.06 -11.04
C PHE A 281 -14.64 -22.26 -11.34
N SER A 282 -14.98 -23.02 -12.37
CA SER A 282 -14.20 -24.20 -12.78
C SER A 282 -13.08 -23.81 -13.75
N THR A 283 -11.93 -24.47 -13.60
CA THR A 283 -10.80 -24.36 -14.54
C THR A 283 -10.82 -25.44 -15.63
N ALA A 284 -11.89 -26.23 -15.76
CA ALA A 284 -11.97 -27.35 -16.71
C ALA A 284 -11.81 -26.93 -18.19
N ALA A 285 -12.04 -25.66 -18.51
CA ALA A 285 -11.80 -25.12 -19.85
C ALA A 285 -10.30 -24.97 -20.20
N LEU A 286 -9.41 -25.04 -19.21
CA LEU A 286 -7.97 -24.89 -19.40
C LEU A 286 -7.35 -26.26 -19.71
N SER A 287 -6.93 -26.45 -20.96
CA SER A 287 -6.41 -27.74 -21.43
C SER A 287 -4.92 -27.94 -21.19
N SER A 288 -4.22 -26.94 -20.62
CA SER A 288 -2.77 -27.01 -20.43
C SER A 288 -2.35 -26.33 -19.13
N PRO A 289 -1.30 -26.84 -18.46
CA PRO A 289 -0.69 -26.13 -17.34
C PRO A 289 -0.01 -24.86 -17.84
N GLY A 290 0.07 -23.84 -16.98
CA GLY A 290 0.67 -22.56 -17.35
C GLY A 290 0.07 -21.37 -16.59
N ILE A 291 0.32 -20.18 -17.11
CA ILE A 291 -0.19 -18.93 -16.56
C ILE A 291 -1.36 -18.45 -17.41
N TYR A 292 -2.46 -18.12 -16.76
CA TYR A 292 -3.66 -17.55 -17.37
C TYR A 292 -4.11 -16.31 -16.59
N ILE A 293 -5.09 -15.59 -17.13
CA ILE A 293 -5.70 -14.44 -16.48
C ILE A 293 -7.19 -14.73 -16.30
N ALA A 294 -7.67 -14.66 -15.06
CA ALA A 294 -9.09 -14.50 -14.76
C ALA A 294 -9.43 -13.02 -14.87
N ARG A 295 -10.21 -12.65 -15.89
CA ARG A 295 -10.77 -11.32 -16.08
C ARG A 295 -12.13 -11.27 -15.41
N ILE A 296 -12.28 -10.44 -14.40
CA ILE A 296 -13.52 -10.27 -13.64
C ILE A 296 -14.12 -8.92 -14.00
N THR A 297 -15.37 -8.93 -14.47
CA THR A 297 -16.09 -7.72 -14.89
C THR A 297 -17.30 -7.53 -13.98
N SER A 298 -17.49 -6.30 -13.50
CA SER A 298 -18.65 -5.88 -12.72
C SER A 298 -19.02 -4.45 -13.13
N GLY A 299 -20.23 -4.26 -13.67
CA GLY A 299 -20.64 -2.97 -14.23
C GLY A 299 -19.69 -2.46 -15.33
N SER A 300 -19.05 -1.32 -15.07
CA SER A 300 -18.02 -0.73 -15.96
C SER A 300 -16.59 -1.10 -15.58
N GLN A 301 -16.39 -1.82 -14.47
CA GLN A 301 -15.10 -2.14 -13.91
C GLN A 301 -14.59 -3.50 -14.40
N VAL A 302 -13.29 -3.58 -14.67
CA VAL A 302 -12.61 -4.82 -15.09
C VAL A 302 -11.36 -5.01 -14.26
N LEU A 303 -11.26 -6.14 -13.57
CA LEU A 303 -10.09 -6.54 -12.79
C LEU A 303 -9.49 -7.82 -13.37
N ASN A 304 -8.17 -7.95 -13.30
CA ASN A 304 -7.44 -9.10 -13.82
C ASN A 304 -6.68 -9.80 -12.70
N ARG A 305 -6.84 -11.12 -12.58
CA ARG A 305 -6.06 -11.96 -11.67
C ARG A 305 -5.24 -12.98 -12.42
N ARG A 306 -3.94 -13.00 -12.15
CA ARG A 306 -3.03 -14.02 -12.68
C ARG A 306 -3.25 -15.33 -11.95
N ILE A 307 -3.48 -16.40 -12.70
CA ILE A 307 -3.72 -17.74 -12.17
C ILE A 307 -2.63 -18.69 -12.67
N VAL A 308 -2.08 -19.50 -11.78
CA VAL A 308 -1.13 -20.56 -12.13
C VAL A 308 -1.87 -21.88 -12.14
N VAL A 309 -1.81 -22.60 -13.25
CA VAL A 309 -2.56 -23.83 -13.48
C VAL A 309 -1.60 -25.00 -13.61
N MET A 310 -1.89 -26.08 -12.89
CA MET A 310 -1.11 -27.31 -12.87
C MET A 310 -1.99 -28.54 -13.12
N ASN A 311 -1.37 -29.69 -13.41
CA ASN A 311 -2.09 -30.95 -13.53
C ASN A 311 -2.53 -31.50 -12.18
#